data_AF-A0A7C5JZJ2-F1
#
_entry.id   AF-A0A7C5JZJ2-F1
#
_cell.length_a   1.000
_cell.length_b   1.000
_cell.length_c   1.000
_cell.angle_alpha   90.00
_cell.angle_beta   90.00
_cell.angle_gamma   90.00
#
_symmetry.space_group_name_H-M   'P 1'
#
loop_
_entity.id
_entity.type
_entity.pdbx_description
1 polymer ?
#
loop_
_entity_poly.entity_id
_entity_poly.type
_entity_poly.pdbx_seq_one_letter_code
_entity_poly.pdbx_strand_id
1 'polypeptide(L)'
;YLSRYEGTANEVFSEGKYINIVLGLERLFAFMQEPVEFYTVINSIQGFLGNKSRKAFYIIDKNIASNLKFNPIPELEEIATTVAYIRGEYGKGKITFGKNPFIEFLGKEFEVSLEKVLQW
;
A
#
# COMPACT_ATOMS: atom_id res chain seq x y z
N TYR A 1 -1.40 16.18 -11.36
CA TYR A 1 -1.03 14.76 -11.47
C TYR A 1 -2.10 13.87 -10.85
N LEU A 2 -2.42 14.04 -9.56
CA LEU A 2 -3.46 13.27 -8.84
C LEU A 2 -4.84 13.33 -9.52
N SER A 3 -5.30 14.51 -9.93
CA SER A 3 -6.59 14.67 -10.64
C SER A 3 -6.67 13.91 -11.97
N ARG A 4 -5.54 13.81 -12.70
CA ARG A 4 -5.44 13.03 -13.93
C ARG A 4 -5.45 11.53 -13.64
N TYR A 5 -4.76 11.10 -12.59
CA TYR A 5 -4.80 9.71 -12.12
C TYR A 5 -6.21 9.33 -11.67
N GLU A 6 -6.90 10.16 -10.88
CA GLU A 6 -8.30 9.96 -10.47
C GLU A 6 -9.24 9.85 -11.67
N GLY A 7 -9.10 10.72 -12.68
CA GLY A 7 -9.90 10.65 -13.90
C GLY A 7 -9.73 9.33 -14.65
N THR A 8 -8.49 8.97 -14.98
CA THR A 8 -8.20 7.72 -15.70
C THR A 8 -8.56 6.48 -14.87
N ALA A 9 -8.32 6.52 -13.56
CA ALA A 9 -8.69 5.44 -12.65
C ALA A 9 -10.21 5.23 -12.63
N ASN A 10 -11.00 6.31 -12.52
CA ASN A 10 -12.45 6.21 -12.50
C ASN A 10 -13.03 5.69 -13.82
N GLU A 11 -12.44 6.06 -14.95
CA GLU A 11 -12.83 5.55 -16.27
C GLU A 11 -12.58 4.03 -16.36
N VAL A 12 -11.37 3.58 -16.00
CA VAL A 12 -11.02 2.15 -16.02
C VAL A 12 -11.83 1.35 -14.99
N PHE A 13 -12.04 1.88 -13.80
CA PHE A 13 -12.74 1.17 -12.71
C PHE A 13 -14.26 1.13 -12.87
N SER A 14 -14.81 1.78 -13.89
CA SER A 14 -16.24 1.73 -14.18
C SER A 14 -16.69 0.40 -14.81
N GLU A 15 -15.75 -0.40 -15.34
CA GLU A 15 -16.05 -1.59 -16.16
C GLU A 15 -15.75 -2.95 -15.49
N GLY A 16 -15.80 -3.06 -14.16
CA GLY A 16 -15.69 -4.37 -13.50
C GLY A 16 -14.98 -4.37 -12.14
N LYS A 17 -14.27 -5.48 -11.84
CA LYS A 17 -13.47 -5.65 -10.62
C LYS A 17 -11.99 -5.75 -10.97
N TYR A 18 -11.19 -4.84 -10.44
CA TYR A 18 -9.77 -4.71 -10.77
C TYR A 18 -8.86 -4.97 -9.58
N ILE A 19 -7.69 -5.55 -9.85
CA ILE A 19 -6.57 -5.52 -8.91
C ILE A 19 -5.70 -4.33 -9.29
N ASN A 20 -5.52 -3.39 -8.37
CA ASN A 20 -4.66 -2.23 -8.58
C ASN A 20 -3.40 -2.37 -7.74
N ILE A 21 -2.23 -2.46 -8.36
CA ILE A 21 -0.96 -2.55 -7.65
C ILE A 21 -0.23 -1.23 -7.83
N VAL A 22 -0.04 -0.51 -6.72
CA VAL A 22 0.66 0.77 -6.68
C VAL A 22 2.05 0.55 -6.09
N LEU A 23 3.07 0.87 -6.87
CA LEU A 23 4.48 0.69 -6.51
C LEU A 23 5.19 2.04 -6.43
N GLY A 24 6.15 2.18 -5.52
CA GLY A 24 7.04 3.34 -5.48
C GLY A 24 6.41 4.62 -4.92
N LEU A 25 5.32 4.49 -4.15
CA LEU A 25 4.58 5.63 -3.59
C LEU A 25 5.46 6.49 -2.67
N GLU A 26 6.42 5.89 -1.97
CA GLU A 26 7.39 6.59 -1.11
C GLU A 26 8.18 7.67 -1.87
N ARG A 27 8.40 7.50 -3.17
CA ARG A 27 9.09 8.52 -3.99
C ARG A 27 8.26 9.78 -4.13
N LEU A 28 6.94 9.67 -4.19
CA LEU A 28 6.04 10.82 -4.22
C LEU A 28 6.15 11.62 -2.91
N PHE A 29 6.18 10.91 -1.78
CA PHE A 29 6.33 11.54 -0.46
C PHE A 29 7.70 12.20 -0.28
N ALA A 30 8.75 11.68 -0.93
CA ALA A 30 10.10 12.26 -0.83
C ALA A 30 10.22 13.67 -1.42
N PHE A 31 9.34 14.05 -2.36
CA PHE A 31 9.36 15.39 -2.96
C PHE A 31 8.64 16.45 -2.13
N MET A 32 7.84 16.04 -1.15
CA MET A 32 6.99 16.96 -0.39
C MET A 32 7.82 17.78 0.58
N GLN A 33 7.61 19.10 0.53
CA GLN A 33 8.28 20.04 1.41
C GLN A 33 7.36 20.58 2.49
N GLU A 34 6.04 20.62 2.21
CA GLU A 34 5.06 21.19 3.12
C GLU A 34 4.06 20.15 3.63
N PRO A 35 3.59 20.25 4.89
CA PRO A 35 2.59 19.33 5.45
C PRO A 35 1.29 19.27 4.63
N VAL A 36 0.91 20.39 4.01
CA VAL A 36 -0.29 20.49 3.17
C VAL A 36 -0.18 19.57 1.93
N GLU A 37 0.99 19.50 1.30
CA GLU A 37 1.23 18.62 0.15
C GLU A 37 1.11 17.16 0.55
N PHE A 38 1.66 16.82 1.72
CA PHE A 38 1.60 15.49 2.32
C PHE A 38 0.16 15.04 2.58
N TYR A 39 -0.61 15.84 3.32
CA TYR A 39 -1.99 15.48 3.62
C TYR A 39 -2.90 15.52 2.38
N THR A 40 -2.59 16.33 1.37
CA THR A 40 -3.30 16.28 0.09
C THR A 40 -3.20 14.90 -0.57
N VAL A 41 -2.03 14.27 -0.55
CA VAL A 41 -1.86 12.91 -1.10
C VAL A 41 -2.54 11.86 -0.25
N ILE A 42 -2.40 11.93 1.09
CA ILE A 42 -3.09 11.01 2.01
C ILE A 42 -4.60 11.05 1.78
N ASN A 43 -5.19 12.25 1.70
CA ASN A 43 -6.62 12.44 1.45
C ASN A 43 -7.06 11.93 0.07
N SER A 44 -6.26 12.12 -0.98
CA SER A 44 -6.54 11.56 -2.31
C SER A 44 -6.57 10.03 -2.27
N ILE A 45 -5.62 9.37 -1.58
CA ILE A 45 -5.63 7.91 -1.40
C ILE A 45 -6.87 7.47 -0.62
N GLN A 46 -7.19 8.18 0.47
CA GLN A 46 -8.34 7.90 1.33
C GLN A 46 -9.66 8.03 0.56
N GLY A 47 -9.77 8.99 -0.37
CA GLY A 47 -10.95 9.20 -1.21
C GLY A 47 -11.35 7.97 -2.05
N PHE A 48 -10.42 7.06 -2.30
CA PHE A 48 -10.72 5.81 -2.99
C PHE A 48 -11.09 4.64 -2.07
N LEU A 49 -11.09 4.81 -0.74
CA LEU A 49 -11.49 3.74 0.17
C LEU A 49 -12.95 3.35 -0.03
N GLY A 50 -13.25 2.06 0.10
CA GLY A 50 -14.61 1.54 -0.05
C GLY A 50 -15.08 1.39 -1.50
N ASN A 51 -14.30 1.81 -2.49
CA ASN A 51 -14.62 1.53 -3.89
C ASN A 51 -14.54 0.01 -4.17
N LYS A 52 -15.71 -0.62 -4.34
CA LYS A 52 -15.87 -2.07 -4.54
C LYS A 52 -15.47 -2.55 -5.94
N SER A 53 -15.25 -1.66 -6.90
CA SER A 53 -14.78 -2.02 -8.24
C SER A 53 -13.29 -2.29 -8.28
N ARG A 54 -12.55 -2.10 -7.18
CA ARG A 54 -11.13 -2.45 -7.13
C ARG A 54 -10.66 -2.97 -5.77
N LYS A 55 -9.59 -3.76 -5.80
CA LYS A 55 -8.78 -4.11 -4.64
C LYS A 55 -7.37 -3.55 -4.86
N ALA A 56 -7.00 -2.55 -4.07
CA ALA A 56 -5.72 -1.87 -4.21
C ALA A 56 -4.68 -2.42 -3.23
N PHE A 57 -3.47 -2.64 -3.73
CA PHE A 57 -2.29 -3.06 -2.98
C PHE A 57 -1.22 -2.00 -3.17
N TYR A 58 -0.88 -1.30 -2.09
CA TYR A 58 0.19 -0.30 -2.09
C TYR A 58 1.44 -0.96 -1.50
N ILE A 59 2.47 -1.14 -2.33
CA ILE A 59 3.74 -1.73 -1.92
C ILE A 59 4.72 -0.59 -1.71
N ILE A 60 5.26 -0.53 -0.50
CA ILE A 60 6.08 0.59 -0.02
C ILE A 60 7.32 0.01 0.64
N ASP A 61 8.48 0.57 0.30
CA ASP A 61 9.70 0.31 1.04
C ASP A 61 9.64 1.04 2.39
N LYS A 62 9.47 0.27 3.46
CA LYS A 62 9.38 0.78 4.83
C LYS A 62 10.64 1.57 5.23
N ASN A 63 11.82 1.12 4.81
CA ASN A 63 13.09 1.74 5.21
C ASN A 63 13.27 3.10 4.52
N ILE A 64 12.84 3.22 3.27
CA ILE A 64 12.86 4.51 2.57
C ILE A 64 11.81 5.45 3.17
N ALA A 65 10.56 4.98 3.27
CA ALA A 65 9.44 5.80 3.72
C ALA A 65 9.63 6.35 5.15
N SER A 66 10.18 5.56 6.07
CA SER A 66 10.38 5.98 7.46
C SER A 66 11.41 7.09 7.65
N ASN A 67 12.31 7.27 6.67
CA ASN A 67 13.40 8.24 6.71
C ASN A 67 13.09 9.54 5.95
N LEU A 68 11.88 9.67 5.40
CA LEU A 68 11.46 10.89 4.71
C LEU A 68 11.16 12.02 5.71
N LYS A 69 11.22 13.27 5.24
CA LYS A 69 10.90 14.48 6.02
C LYS A 69 9.54 14.35 6.72
N PHE A 70 8.54 13.86 5.99
CA PHE A 70 7.26 13.44 6.52
C PHE A 70 7.13 11.93 6.33
N ASN A 71 7.11 11.18 7.43
CA ASN A 71 6.96 9.74 7.40
C ASN A 71 5.51 9.37 7.05
N PRO A 72 5.23 8.77 5.88
CA PRO A 72 3.87 8.46 5.45
C PRO A 72 3.31 7.18 6.09
N ILE A 73 4.15 6.36 6.74
CA ILE A 73 3.75 5.02 7.20
C ILE A 73 2.56 5.09 8.17
N PRO A 74 2.57 5.90 9.25
CA PRO A 74 1.47 5.90 10.22
C PRO A 74 0.12 6.25 9.58
N GLU A 75 0.10 7.29 8.73
CA GLU A 75 -1.09 7.77 8.04
C GLU A 75 -1.62 6.74 7.03
N LEU A 76 -0.71 6.08 6.30
CA LEU A 76 -1.07 5.02 5.37
C LEU A 76 -1.62 3.78 6.09
N GLU A 77 -1.04 3.42 7.23
CA GLU A 77 -1.54 2.33 8.07
C GLU A 77 -2.91 2.66 8.70
N GLU A 78 -3.14 3.93 9.05
CA GLU A 78 -4.42 4.41 9.56
C GLU A 78 -5.54 4.27 8.50
N ILE A 79 -5.29 4.72 7.27
CA ILE A 79 -6.32 4.67 6.22
C ILE A 79 -6.46 3.29 5.57
N ALA A 80 -5.43 2.44 5.61
CA ALA A 80 -5.48 1.11 5.02
C ALA A 80 -6.47 0.18 5.74
N THR A 81 -7.21 -0.62 5.00
CA THR A 81 -8.07 -1.68 5.59
C THR A 81 -7.27 -2.90 6.01
N THR A 82 -6.10 -3.12 5.43
CA THR A 82 -5.19 -4.21 5.76
C THR A 82 -3.75 -3.74 5.61
N VAL A 83 -2.91 -4.03 6.61
CA VAL A 83 -1.48 -3.75 6.63
C VAL A 83 -0.76 -5.07 6.79
N ALA A 84 0.10 -5.39 5.83
CA ALA A 84 0.96 -6.56 5.85
C ALA A 84 2.42 -6.11 5.79
N TYR A 85 3.23 -6.60 6.73
CA TYR A 85 4.67 -6.41 6.73
C TYR A 85 5.32 -7.63 6.09
N ILE A 86 6.17 -7.38 5.10
CA ILE A 86 6.89 -8.42 4.37
C ILE A 86 8.37 -8.27 4.68
N ARG A 87 9.03 -9.37 5.03
CA ARG A 87 10.49 -9.42 5.26
C ARG A 87 11.08 -10.63 4.56
N GLY A 88 12.22 -10.45 3.91
CA GLY A 88 13.01 -11.55 3.35
C GLY A 88 14.08 -11.99 4.33
N GLU A 89 14.15 -13.28 4.64
CA GLU A 89 15.20 -13.88 5.47
C GLU A 89 15.62 -15.23 4.87
N TYR A 90 16.92 -15.41 4.58
CA TYR A 90 17.53 -16.69 4.17
C TYR A 90 16.77 -17.46 3.07
N GLY A 91 16.35 -16.79 2.00
CA GLY A 91 15.61 -17.44 0.89
C GLY A 91 14.11 -17.64 1.16
N LYS A 92 13.57 -17.09 2.25
CA LYS A 92 12.16 -17.15 2.61
C LYS A 92 11.57 -15.75 2.77
N GLY A 93 10.33 -15.57 2.32
CA GLY A 93 9.52 -14.40 2.61
C GLY A 93 8.62 -14.66 3.82
N LYS A 94 8.70 -13.82 4.84
CA LYS A 94 7.79 -13.80 5.98
C LYS A 94 6.79 -12.66 5.84
N ILE A 95 5.52 -12.94 6.09
CA ILE A 95 4.42 -11.98 6.03
C ILE A 95 3.72 -11.95 7.39
N THR A 96 3.59 -10.77 7.98
CA THR A 96 2.88 -10.55 9.24
C THR A 96 1.80 -9.50 9.04
N PHE A 97 0.58 -9.76 9.51
CA PHE A 97 -0.52 -8.79 9.42
C PHE A 97 -0.57 -7.90 10.66
N GLY A 98 -0.30 -6.61 10.48
CA GLY A 98 -0.39 -5.59 11.54
C GLY A 98 -1.80 -5.03 11.73
N LYS A 99 -2.59 -5.00 10.65
CA LYS A 99 -4.00 -4.58 10.64
C LYS A 99 -4.76 -5.43 9.65
N ASN A 100 -5.91 -5.98 10.03
CA ASN A 100 -6.73 -6.82 9.16
C ASN A 100 -8.17 -6.88 9.72
N PRO A 101 -9.23 -6.83 8.89
CA PRO A 101 -10.61 -7.10 9.35
C PRO A 101 -10.81 -8.52 9.88
N PHE A 102 -9.95 -9.48 9.54
CA PHE A 102 -10.03 -10.86 10.00
C PHE A 102 -9.09 -11.08 11.20
N ILE A 103 -9.65 -11.18 12.40
CA ILE A 103 -8.90 -11.31 13.65
C ILE A 103 -8.01 -12.56 13.67
N GLU A 104 -8.43 -13.62 12.96
CA GLU A 104 -7.70 -14.88 12.86
C GLU A 104 -6.30 -14.73 12.24
N PHE A 105 -6.04 -13.67 11.49
CA PHE A 105 -4.76 -13.41 10.85
C PHE A 105 -3.89 -12.43 11.63
N LEU A 106 -4.43 -11.75 12.64
CA LEU A 106 -3.70 -10.75 13.40
C LEU A 106 -2.56 -11.41 14.19
N GLY A 107 -1.34 -10.92 14.02
CA GLY A 107 -0.15 -11.47 14.69
C GLY A 107 0.29 -12.86 14.20
N LYS A 108 -0.39 -13.46 13.20
CA LYS A 108 0.09 -14.67 12.55
C LYS A 108 1.19 -14.33 11.54
N GLU A 109 2.20 -15.19 11.51
CA GLU A 109 3.26 -15.14 10.51
C GLU A 109 3.03 -16.22 9.46
N PHE A 110 3.13 -15.82 8.19
CA PHE A 110 3.09 -16.72 7.05
C PHE A 110 4.46 -16.76 6.41
N GLU A 111 5.04 -17.96 6.29
CA GLU A 111 6.33 -18.18 5.66
C GLU A 111 6.14 -18.77 4.26
N VAL A 112 6.79 -18.16 3.27
CA VAL A 112 6.77 -18.62 1.88
C VAL A 112 8.21 -18.79 1.41
N SER A 113 8.56 -19.99 0.94
CA SER A 113 9.86 -20.22 0.30
C SER A 113 9.93 -19.47 -1.03
N LEU A 114 11.02 -18.72 -1.27
CA LEU A 114 11.22 -18.02 -2.53
C LEU A 114 11.42 -18.99 -3.70
N GLU A 115 12.04 -20.16 -3.46
CA GLU A 115 12.16 -21.22 -4.48
C GLU A 115 10.79 -21.65 -5.01
N LYS A 116 9.80 -21.75 -4.12
CA LYS A 116 8.43 -22.11 -4.49
C LYS A 116 7.74 -21.03 -5.32
N VAL A 117 8.08 -19.76 -5.08
CA VAL A 117 7.53 -18.61 -5.83
C VAL A 117 8.19 -18.50 -7.21
N LEU A 118 9.50 -18.78 -7.31
CA LEU A 118 10.26 -18.69 -8.57
C LEU A 118 10.01 -19.84 -9.55
N GLN A 119 9.34 -20.90 -9.11
CA GLN A 119 8.95 -22.05 -9.94
C GLN A 119 7.61 -21.86 -10.67
N TRP A 120 6.98 -20.69 -10.56
CA TRP A 120 5.75 -20.31 -11.27
C TRP A 120 6.02 -19.52 -12.54
#